data_AF-A0A1Y6CT34-F1
#
_entry.id   AF-A0A1Y6CT34-F1
#
_cell.length_a   1.000
_cell.length_b   1.000
_cell.length_c   1.000
_cell.angle_alpha   90.00
_cell.angle_beta   90.00
_cell.angle_gamma   90.00
#
_symmetry.space_group_name_H-M   'P 1'
#
loop_
_entity.id
_entity.type
_entity.pdbx_description
1 polymer ?
#
loop_
_entity_poly.entity_id
_entity_poly.type
_entity_poly.pdbx_seq_one_letter_code
_entity_poly.pdbx_strand_id
1 'polypeptide(L)'
;MTAIRFLPALVLASHTALALDNDTPLPNATGAVATHNTLGVIDADNPFFQVLGSNGRSCDTCHKPENGWSITPAALKQRFDASQGTDPIFRTHDGANRPDAKVKTLKDRQSAYSLLLNKGLIRFGLAFPAQAEFQLAAVSDPYDYLTPVSTELSLYRRPLPATNLKFLNAVMWDGRETVDGKPIAFDLRNQANTATTGHAQSSPLPMAQRRAIVAFETRLFTAQVEDFQAGALTPAPLKGGPIPLSKQRFYPGINAFGGDSRSGAAFDPTVFTLFNAWNKLIDTDPTDIRAAIARGQKLFNTRTFVISGVAGLNDSPDFGSPATLVGTCSTCHNVPNVGGDSGVHYMDTGVADAANRSGDLPLYTLRNKTTGATLATTDPGRAMLTGLWADIGRFKVPGLRGLAARAPYFHNGMAPALGNVLDFYDGRFHLGLDNRERLDLILFLRSL
;
A
#
# COMPACT_ATOMS: atom_id res chain seq x y z
N MET A 1 -26.34 46.96 -24.30
CA MET A 1 -25.53 46.21 -23.33
C MET A 1 -26.40 45.11 -22.75
N THR A 2 -26.34 43.92 -23.33
CA THR A 2 -27.26 42.82 -23.03
C THR A 2 -26.43 41.67 -22.48
N ALA A 3 -26.59 41.38 -21.19
CA ALA A 3 -25.83 40.37 -20.48
C ALA A 3 -26.32 38.97 -20.86
N ILE A 4 -25.46 38.17 -21.47
CA ILE A 4 -25.68 36.75 -21.75
C ILE A 4 -25.41 35.97 -20.46
N ARG A 5 -26.46 35.46 -19.82
CA ARG A 5 -26.38 34.50 -18.72
C ARG A 5 -26.12 33.12 -19.30
N PHE A 6 -24.94 32.55 -19.06
CA PHE A 6 -24.70 31.12 -19.26
C PHE A 6 -25.38 30.33 -18.13
N LEU A 7 -26.38 29.53 -18.46
CA LEU A 7 -26.84 28.45 -17.59
C LEU A 7 -25.84 27.29 -17.66
N PRO A 8 -25.50 26.63 -16.54
CA PRO A 8 -24.73 25.39 -16.59
C PRO A 8 -25.64 24.27 -17.11
N ALA A 9 -25.20 23.61 -18.17
CA ALA A 9 -25.85 22.39 -18.66
C ALA A 9 -25.72 21.29 -17.59
N LEU A 10 -26.86 20.80 -17.12
CA LEU A 10 -26.95 19.61 -16.29
C LEU A 10 -26.61 18.40 -17.18
N VAL A 11 -25.36 17.94 -17.13
CA VAL A 11 -24.97 16.68 -17.76
C VAL A 11 -25.51 15.55 -16.89
N LEU A 12 -26.66 15.00 -17.29
CA LEU A 12 -27.10 13.67 -16.86
C LEU A 12 -26.12 12.67 -17.46
N ALA A 13 -25.19 12.16 -16.65
CA ALA A 13 -24.30 11.08 -17.05
C ALA A 13 -25.13 9.80 -17.26
N SER A 14 -25.40 9.47 -18.51
CA SER A 14 -25.87 8.15 -18.91
C SER A 14 -24.81 7.11 -18.55
N HIS A 15 -25.21 6.06 -17.84
CA HIS A 15 -24.35 4.93 -17.49
C HIS A 15 -23.97 4.14 -18.75
N THR A 16 -22.84 4.50 -19.36
CA THR A 16 -22.08 3.62 -20.27
C THR A 16 -20.58 3.86 -20.06
N ALA A 17 -20.01 3.30 -19.00
CA ALA A 17 -18.56 3.18 -18.86
C ALA A 17 -18.15 1.84 -19.47
N LEU A 18 -18.08 1.75 -20.80
CA LEU A 18 -17.92 0.47 -21.51
C LEU A 18 -16.48 -0.08 -21.53
N ALA A 19 -15.47 0.75 -21.23
CA ALA A 19 -14.08 0.34 -21.02
C ALA A 19 -13.25 1.58 -20.66
N LEU A 20 -12.17 1.41 -19.90
CA LEU A 20 -11.10 2.40 -19.85
C LEU A 20 -10.00 2.01 -20.84
N ASP A 21 -9.57 2.99 -21.64
CA ASP A 21 -8.48 2.81 -22.59
C ASP A 21 -7.20 2.42 -21.86
N ASN A 22 -6.54 1.40 -22.39
CA ASN A 22 -5.31 0.89 -21.83
C ASN A 22 -4.20 1.94 -21.90
N ASP A 23 -3.32 1.97 -20.91
CA ASP A 23 -2.16 2.87 -20.86
C ASP A 23 -2.52 4.38 -20.86
N THR A 24 -3.78 4.74 -20.61
CA THR A 24 -4.20 6.14 -20.44
C THR A 24 -3.49 6.79 -19.27
N PRO A 25 -2.76 7.91 -19.48
CA PRO A 25 -2.17 8.67 -18.40
C PRO A 25 -3.25 9.32 -17.51
N LEU A 26 -3.20 9.02 -16.22
CA LEU A 26 -4.07 9.57 -15.19
C LEU A 26 -3.25 10.49 -14.27
N PRO A 27 -3.61 11.79 -14.17
CA PRO A 27 -2.84 12.76 -13.38
C PRO A 27 -2.72 12.39 -11.90
N ASN A 28 -1.58 12.73 -11.31
CA ASN A 28 -1.34 12.73 -9.87
C ASN A 28 -0.53 13.96 -9.45
N ALA A 29 -0.16 14.05 -8.18
CA ALA A 29 0.49 15.23 -7.61
C ALA A 29 1.86 15.59 -8.24
N THR A 30 2.53 14.64 -8.92
CA THR A 30 3.88 14.84 -9.46
C THR A 30 4.00 14.52 -10.95
N GLY A 31 2.91 14.16 -11.62
CA GLY A 31 2.93 13.73 -13.02
C GLY A 31 1.69 12.93 -13.38
N ALA A 32 1.87 11.77 -14.00
CA ALA A 32 0.80 10.84 -14.30
C ALA A 32 1.23 9.37 -14.12
N VAL A 33 0.29 8.54 -13.66
CA VAL A 33 0.39 7.07 -13.71
C VAL A 33 -0.39 6.55 -14.91
N ALA A 34 -0.01 5.40 -15.44
CA ALA A 34 -0.86 4.66 -16.37
C ALA A 34 -0.98 3.20 -15.93
N THR A 35 -2.07 2.55 -16.35
CA THR A 35 -2.28 1.13 -16.12
C THR A 35 -2.34 0.37 -17.44
N HIS A 36 -1.51 -0.68 -17.53
CA HIS A 36 -1.50 -1.64 -18.61
C HIS A 36 -2.26 -2.91 -18.19
N ASN A 37 -3.33 -3.25 -18.89
CA ASN A 37 -3.92 -4.57 -18.89
C ASN A 37 -3.34 -5.40 -20.05
N THR A 38 -2.84 -6.59 -19.75
CA THR A 38 -2.29 -7.51 -20.77
C THR A 38 -3.29 -8.00 -21.82
N LEU A 39 -4.60 -7.78 -21.62
CA LEU A 39 -5.64 -8.03 -22.64
C LEU A 39 -5.90 -6.82 -23.56
N GLY A 40 -5.22 -5.69 -23.34
CA GLY A 40 -5.33 -4.49 -24.18
C GLY A 40 -6.50 -3.55 -23.84
N VAL A 41 -7.35 -3.89 -22.87
CA VAL A 41 -8.46 -3.05 -22.40
C VAL A 41 -8.70 -3.24 -20.90
N ILE A 42 -9.11 -2.19 -20.19
CA ILE A 42 -9.62 -2.31 -18.82
C ILE A 42 -11.15 -2.43 -18.92
N ASP A 43 -11.62 -3.68 -18.96
CA ASP A 43 -13.03 -4.04 -19.02
C ASP A 43 -13.75 -3.69 -17.70
N ALA A 44 -14.66 -2.72 -17.76
CA ALA A 44 -15.42 -2.23 -16.60
C ALA A 44 -16.73 -3.01 -16.34
N ASP A 45 -17.09 -3.99 -17.17
CA ASP A 45 -18.32 -4.77 -17.01
C ASP A 45 -18.13 -6.04 -16.15
N ASN A 46 -16.88 -6.34 -15.78
CA ASN A 46 -16.55 -7.53 -15.00
C ASN A 46 -16.95 -7.42 -13.51
N PRO A 47 -17.03 -8.54 -12.76
CA PRO A 47 -17.50 -8.55 -11.36
C PRO A 47 -16.74 -7.63 -10.38
N PHE A 48 -15.51 -7.21 -10.70
CA PHE A 48 -14.76 -6.23 -9.91
C PHE A 48 -15.52 -4.90 -9.74
N PHE A 49 -16.20 -4.46 -10.79
CA PHE A 49 -16.92 -3.18 -10.83
C PHE A 49 -18.38 -3.30 -10.38
N GLN A 50 -18.89 -4.52 -10.23
CA GLN A 50 -20.28 -4.77 -9.87
C GLN A 50 -20.52 -4.56 -8.38
N VAL A 51 -21.72 -4.08 -8.04
CA VAL A 51 -22.20 -4.06 -6.65
C VAL A 51 -22.64 -5.48 -6.28
N LEU A 52 -21.72 -6.24 -5.69
CA LEU A 52 -21.93 -7.64 -5.32
C LEU A 52 -22.54 -7.82 -3.93
N GLY A 53 -22.63 -6.75 -3.14
CA GLY A 53 -23.15 -6.76 -1.78
C GLY A 53 -24.37 -5.88 -1.58
N SER A 54 -24.78 -5.73 -0.32
CA SER A 54 -26.02 -5.04 0.06
C SER A 54 -25.85 -3.54 0.27
N ASN A 55 -24.61 -3.05 0.41
CA ASN A 55 -24.35 -1.67 0.86
C ASN A 55 -23.94 -0.69 -0.26
N GLY A 56 -24.09 -1.09 -1.51
CA GLY A 56 -23.81 -0.26 -2.69
C GLY A 56 -22.35 -0.20 -3.12
N ARG A 57 -21.44 -0.92 -2.43
CA ARG A 57 -20.02 -0.96 -2.80
C ARG A 57 -19.71 -2.01 -3.86
N SER A 58 -18.72 -1.67 -4.69
CA SER A 58 -17.95 -2.57 -5.55
C SER A 58 -16.47 -2.50 -5.19
N CYS A 59 -15.60 -3.31 -5.80
CA CYS A 59 -14.16 -3.21 -5.56
C CYS A 59 -13.63 -1.84 -6.03
N ASP A 60 -14.16 -1.32 -7.14
CA ASP A 60 -13.84 0.01 -7.68
C ASP A 60 -14.15 1.15 -6.69
N THR A 61 -15.05 0.95 -5.73
CA THR A 61 -15.31 1.95 -4.69
C THR A 61 -14.03 2.33 -3.93
N CYS A 62 -13.09 1.38 -3.74
CA CYS A 62 -11.82 1.59 -3.06
C CYS A 62 -10.58 1.43 -3.94
N HIS A 63 -10.75 0.99 -5.19
CA HIS A 63 -9.64 0.63 -6.08
C HIS A 63 -9.74 1.34 -7.44
N LYS A 64 -9.97 2.65 -7.41
CA LYS A 64 -10.13 3.45 -8.63
C LYS A 64 -8.80 3.61 -9.38
N PRO A 65 -8.77 3.48 -10.72
CA PRO A 65 -7.56 3.66 -11.52
C PRO A 65 -6.86 5.00 -11.30
N GLU A 66 -7.63 6.10 -11.22
CA GLU A 66 -7.14 7.46 -11.01
C GLU A 66 -6.50 7.67 -9.63
N ASN A 67 -6.76 6.77 -8.69
CA ASN A 67 -6.16 6.74 -7.35
C ASN A 67 -5.09 5.65 -7.24
N GLY A 68 -4.52 5.21 -8.37
CA GLY A 68 -3.49 4.18 -8.41
C GLY A 68 -3.97 2.81 -7.90
N TRP A 69 -5.26 2.50 -8.13
CA TRP A 69 -5.96 1.30 -7.65
C TRP A 69 -6.05 1.18 -6.13
N SER A 70 -6.07 2.33 -5.43
CA SER A 70 -6.27 2.46 -3.98
C SER A 70 -7.23 3.65 -3.72
N ILE A 71 -7.23 4.20 -2.51
CA ILE A 71 -7.92 5.43 -2.14
C ILE A 71 -6.93 6.51 -1.74
N THR A 72 -7.26 7.77 -2.02
CA THR A 72 -6.48 8.93 -1.60
C THR A 72 -7.35 9.90 -0.79
N PRO A 73 -6.80 10.59 0.22
CA PRO A 73 -7.52 11.63 0.95
C PRO A 73 -8.14 12.70 0.05
N ALA A 74 -7.46 13.08 -1.04
CA ALA A 74 -7.97 14.08 -1.99
C ALA A 74 -9.25 13.60 -2.67
N ALA A 75 -9.25 12.39 -3.25
CA ALA A 75 -10.44 11.84 -3.91
C ALA A 75 -11.58 11.54 -2.92
N LEU A 76 -11.24 11.11 -1.71
CA LEU A 76 -12.23 10.88 -0.66
C LEU A 76 -12.93 12.18 -0.23
N LYS A 77 -12.17 13.27 -0.02
CA LYS A 77 -12.75 14.58 0.27
C LYS A 77 -13.68 15.06 -0.85
N GLN A 78 -13.26 14.91 -2.10
CA GLN A 78 -14.12 15.26 -3.25
C GLN A 78 -15.44 14.46 -3.26
N ARG A 79 -15.39 13.15 -3.03
CA ARG A 79 -16.59 12.30 -2.94
C ARG A 79 -17.45 12.66 -1.73
N PHE A 80 -16.82 13.01 -0.61
CA PHE A 80 -17.53 13.45 0.59
C PHE A 80 -18.29 14.74 0.32
N ASP A 81 -17.64 15.73 -0.28
CA ASP A 81 -18.26 17.02 -0.59
C ASP A 81 -19.40 16.86 -1.61
N ALA A 82 -19.20 16.04 -2.65
CA ALA A 82 -20.22 15.79 -3.66
C ALA A 82 -21.45 15.04 -3.11
N SER A 83 -21.25 14.06 -2.23
CA SER A 83 -22.32 13.22 -1.69
C SER A 83 -22.81 13.66 -0.31
N GLN A 84 -22.20 14.67 0.29
CA GLN A 84 -22.38 15.05 1.69
C GLN A 84 -22.15 13.86 2.65
N GLY A 85 -21.21 12.98 2.31
CA GLY A 85 -20.86 11.77 3.08
C GLY A 85 -21.83 10.60 2.94
N THR A 86 -22.57 10.52 1.83
CA THR A 86 -23.56 9.44 1.57
C THR A 86 -23.11 8.44 0.49
N ASP A 87 -22.01 8.72 -0.21
CA ASP A 87 -21.39 7.79 -1.15
C ASP A 87 -21.12 6.42 -0.48
N PRO A 88 -21.27 5.28 -1.18
CA PRO A 88 -21.08 3.93 -0.62
C PRO A 88 -19.77 3.69 0.14
N ILE A 89 -18.70 4.45 -0.08
CA ILE A 89 -17.48 4.33 0.73
C ILE A 89 -17.65 4.83 2.17
N PHE A 90 -18.59 5.74 2.41
CA PHE A 90 -18.86 6.32 3.72
C PHE A 90 -19.91 5.49 4.46
N ARG A 91 -19.43 4.49 5.20
CA ARG A 91 -20.26 3.57 6.00
C ARG A 91 -19.73 3.46 7.41
N THR A 92 -20.64 3.39 8.39
CA THR A 92 -20.26 3.16 9.79
C THR A 92 -19.57 1.82 9.99
N HIS A 93 -19.93 0.81 9.18
CA HIS A 93 -19.34 -0.52 9.19
C HIS A 93 -17.80 -0.51 9.23
N ASP A 94 -17.16 0.16 8.28
CA ASP A 94 -15.69 0.12 8.11
C ASP A 94 -15.07 1.45 7.59
N GLY A 95 -15.86 2.39 7.09
CA GLY A 95 -15.38 3.71 6.68
C GLY A 95 -15.30 4.69 7.85
N ALA A 96 -16.06 4.45 8.92
CA ALA A 96 -16.04 5.27 10.12
C ALA A 96 -14.97 4.84 11.13
N ASN A 97 -14.58 5.78 11.97
CA ASN A 97 -13.63 5.58 13.05
C ASN A 97 -14.14 4.56 14.07
N ARG A 98 -15.45 4.36 14.22
CA ARG A 98 -16.09 3.34 15.06
C ARG A 98 -17.40 2.84 14.45
N PRO A 99 -17.82 1.58 14.70
CA PRO A 99 -18.97 0.96 14.01
C PRO A 99 -20.33 1.58 14.35
N ASP A 100 -20.45 2.25 15.49
CA ASP A 100 -21.64 2.94 16.00
C ASP A 100 -21.52 4.47 15.92
N ALA A 101 -20.62 4.98 15.07
CA ALA A 101 -20.43 6.42 14.89
C ALA A 101 -21.73 7.13 14.46
N LYS A 102 -21.95 8.33 15.00
CA LYS A 102 -23.08 9.18 14.59
C LYS A 102 -22.87 9.66 13.16
N VAL A 103 -23.90 9.58 12.33
CA VAL A 103 -23.86 10.01 10.91
C VAL A 103 -25.10 10.83 10.50
N LYS A 104 -25.84 11.37 11.48
CA LYS A 104 -27.11 12.07 11.24
C LYS A 104 -26.90 13.40 10.53
N THR A 105 -26.00 14.24 11.05
CA THR A 105 -25.68 15.54 10.47
C THR A 105 -24.42 15.48 9.60
N LEU A 106 -24.19 16.52 8.77
CA LEU A 106 -22.95 16.64 8.01
C LEU A 106 -21.72 16.66 8.93
N LYS A 107 -21.79 17.41 10.04
CA LYS A 107 -20.73 17.49 11.04
C LYS A 107 -20.45 16.13 11.70
N ASP A 108 -21.52 15.36 11.98
CA ASP A 108 -21.37 14.00 12.49
C ASP A 108 -20.62 13.14 11.47
N ARG A 109 -21.00 13.18 10.19
CA ARG A 109 -20.33 12.41 9.12
C ARG A 109 -18.87 12.82 8.91
N GLN A 110 -18.57 14.12 8.94
CA GLN A 110 -17.18 14.61 8.88
C GLN A 110 -16.32 14.05 10.01
N SER A 111 -16.88 14.00 11.23
CA SER A 111 -16.18 13.47 12.40
C SER A 111 -16.07 11.95 12.35
N ALA A 112 -17.14 11.26 11.95
CA ALA A 112 -17.22 9.81 11.85
C ALA A 112 -16.21 9.25 10.84
N TYR A 113 -16.02 9.91 9.70
CA TYR A 113 -15.15 9.43 8.62
C TYR A 113 -13.77 10.07 8.60
N SER A 114 -13.31 10.68 9.70
CA SER A 114 -12.11 11.52 9.67
C SER A 114 -10.81 10.76 9.34
N LEU A 115 -10.62 9.52 9.79
CA LEU A 115 -9.44 8.72 9.40
C LEU A 115 -9.48 8.34 7.92
N LEU A 116 -10.66 8.01 7.40
CA LEU A 116 -10.85 7.76 5.98
C LEU A 116 -10.51 9.04 5.18
N LEU A 117 -11.10 10.18 5.54
CA LEU A 117 -10.91 11.46 4.84
C LEU A 117 -9.48 12.00 4.91
N ASN A 118 -8.78 11.80 6.03
CA ASN A 118 -7.47 12.41 6.26
C ASN A 118 -6.30 11.48 5.91
N LYS A 119 -6.48 10.17 6.08
CA LYS A 119 -5.41 9.19 5.93
C LYS A 119 -5.73 8.07 4.94
N GLY A 120 -6.96 7.97 4.45
CA GLY A 120 -7.40 6.89 3.56
C GLY A 120 -7.45 5.54 4.27
N LEU A 121 -7.79 5.53 5.57
CA LEU A 121 -7.82 4.29 6.36
C LEU A 121 -9.22 3.69 6.40
N ILE A 122 -9.27 2.37 6.23
CA ILE A 122 -10.46 1.55 6.45
C ILE A 122 -10.29 0.84 7.80
N ARG A 123 -11.35 0.89 8.62
CA ARG A 123 -11.46 0.21 9.90
C ARG A 123 -11.89 -1.24 9.70
N PHE A 124 -11.33 -2.17 10.45
CA PHE A 124 -11.87 -3.52 10.59
C PHE A 124 -11.59 -4.06 11.99
N GLY A 125 -12.48 -4.93 12.48
CA GLY A 125 -12.31 -5.61 13.76
C GLY A 125 -11.52 -6.91 13.60
N LEU A 126 -10.58 -7.19 14.49
CA LEU A 126 -9.99 -8.53 14.64
C LEU A 126 -10.07 -8.97 16.10
N ALA A 127 -10.70 -10.12 16.32
CA ALA A 127 -10.68 -10.81 17.60
C ALA A 127 -9.26 -11.33 17.91
N PHE A 128 -8.92 -11.42 19.20
CA PHE A 128 -7.68 -12.07 19.60
C PHE A 128 -7.72 -13.56 19.24
N PRO A 129 -6.63 -14.14 18.68
CA PRO A 129 -6.50 -15.59 18.54
C PRO A 129 -6.68 -16.29 19.88
N ALA A 130 -7.36 -17.44 19.90
CA ALA A 130 -7.61 -18.20 21.12
C ALA A 130 -6.29 -18.59 21.83
N GLN A 131 -5.27 -18.89 21.03
CA GLN A 131 -3.91 -19.24 21.46
C GLN A 131 -2.98 -18.04 21.64
N ALA A 132 -3.48 -16.81 21.65
CA ALA A 132 -2.62 -15.63 21.74
C ALA A 132 -1.77 -15.64 23.02
N GLU A 133 -0.46 -15.44 22.86
CA GLU A 133 0.53 -15.28 23.93
C GLU A 133 0.38 -13.95 24.67
N PHE A 134 -0.56 -13.11 24.25
CA PHE A 134 -0.77 -11.77 24.76
C PHE A 134 -2.24 -11.46 25.01
N GLN A 135 -2.45 -10.41 25.78
CA GLN A 135 -3.76 -9.83 26.08
C GLN A 135 -3.69 -8.30 26.03
N LEU A 136 -4.85 -7.66 25.83
CA LEU A 136 -4.97 -6.23 25.97
C LEU A 136 -4.88 -5.84 27.45
N ALA A 137 -3.88 -5.04 27.81
CA ALA A 137 -3.71 -4.55 29.17
C ALA A 137 -4.28 -3.12 29.34
N ALA A 138 -4.13 -2.29 28.32
CA ALA A 138 -4.72 -0.95 28.29
C ALA A 138 -4.94 -0.50 26.84
N VAL A 139 -5.86 0.44 26.64
CA VAL A 139 -6.12 1.08 25.36
C VAL A 139 -6.28 2.58 25.55
N SER A 140 -5.62 3.37 24.69
CA SER A 140 -5.91 4.79 24.50
C SER A 140 -6.61 4.94 23.16
N ASP A 141 -7.93 5.05 23.17
CA ASP A 141 -8.77 5.16 21.98
C ASP A 141 -9.32 6.59 21.85
N PRO A 142 -8.94 7.36 20.80
CA PRO A 142 -9.46 8.70 20.55
C PRO A 142 -10.96 8.77 20.29
N TYR A 143 -11.61 7.62 20.09
CA TYR A 143 -13.00 7.54 19.69
C TYR A 143 -13.91 6.95 20.76
N ASP A 144 -13.39 6.65 21.95
CA ASP A 144 -14.14 6.11 23.09
C ASP A 144 -14.95 4.83 22.77
N TYR A 145 -14.46 3.99 21.86
CA TYR A 145 -15.11 2.74 21.44
C TYR A 145 -14.54 1.52 22.16
N LEU A 146 -13.22 1.44 22.28
CA LEU A 146 -12.52 0.31 22.88
C LEU A 146 -12.27 0.52 24.36
N THR A 147 -12.32 -0.58 25.12
CA THR A 147 -11.97 -0.63 26.54
C THR A 147 -10.95 -1.75 26.79
N PRO A 148 -10.28 -1.80 27.95
CA PRO A 148 -9.35 -2.89 28.24
C PRO A 148 -9.99 -4.29 28.26
N VAL A 149 -11.33 -4.39 28.37
CA VAL A 149 -12.06 -5.67 28.33
C VAL A 149 -12.59 -6.02 26.93
N SER A 150 -12.26 -5.24 25.91
CA SER A 150 -12.63 -5.52 24.52
C SER A 150 -12.02 -6.85 24.05
N THR A 151 -12.84 -7.69 23.40
CA THR A 151 -12.44 -9.00 22.87
C THR A 151 -11.90 -8.94 21.44
N GLU A 152 -11.95 -7.76 20.82
CA GLU A 152 -11.37 -7.45 19.51
C GLU A 152 -10.68 -6.07 19.51
N LEU A 153 -9.80 -5.86 18.55
CA LEU A 153 -9.19 -4.57 18.25
C LEU A 153 -9.85 -3.96 16.99
N SER A 154 -10.03 -2.64 16.98
CA SER A 154 -10.34 -1.89 15.74
C SER A 154 -9.06 -1.43 15.07
N LEU A 155 -8.68 -2.06 13.96
CA LEU A 155 -7.46 -1.75 13.22
C LEU A 155 -7.77 -0.85 12.03
N TYR A 156 -6.82 0.01 11.67
CA TYR A 156 -6.98 1.03 10.62
C TYR A 156 -5.87 0.91 9.60
N ARG A 157 -6.20 0.46 8.39
CA ARG A 157 -5.19 0.27 7.34
C ARG A 157 -5.62 0.87 6.02
N ARG A 158 -4.63 1.36 5.28
CA ARG A 158 -4.72 1.73 3.86
C ARG A 158 -5.09 0.50 3.02
N PRO A 159 -6.07 0.58 2.10
CA PRO A 159 -6.26 -0.44 1.07
C PRO A 159 -5.00 -0.59 0.21
N LEU A 160 -4.51 -1.82 0.07
CA LEU A 160 -3.41 -2.13 -0.85
C LEU A 160 -3.89 -2.00 -2.30
N PRO A 161 -3.00 -1.63 -3.24
CA PRO A 161 -3.39 -1.48 -4.64
C PRO A 161 -3.85 -2.80 -5.28
N ALA A 162 -4.96 -2.78 -6.02
CA ALA A 162 -5.46 -3.93 -6.80
C ALA A 162 -4.80 -4.07 -8.18
N THR A 163 -3.49 -3.82 -8.25
CA THR A 163 -2.67 -3.84 -9.48
C THR A 163 -1.27 -4.33 -9.13
N ASN A 164 -0.47 -4.73 -10.12
CA ASN A 164 0.86 -5.31 -9.93
C ASN A 164 0.85 -6.60 -9.09
N LEU A 165 -0.30 -7.30 -9.00
CA LEU A 165 -0.48 -8.45 -8.10
C LEU A 165 0.35 -9.68 -8.51
N LYS A 166 0.85 -9.72 -9.76
CA LYS A 166 1.80 -10.73 -10.25
C LYS A 166 3.03 -10.87 -9.35
N PHE A 167 3.42 -9.80 -8.65
CA PHE A 167 4.65 -9.73 -7.85
C PHE A 167 4.44 -9.98 -6.35
N LEU A 168 3.27 -10.47 -5.94
CA LEU A 168 3.00 -10.77 -4.54
C LEU A 168 3.56 -12.13 -4.11
N ASN A 169 4.02 -12.18 -2.86
CA ASN A 169 4.30 -13.41 -2.12
C ASN A 169 3.43 -13.55 -0.85
N ALA A 170 2.69 -12.51 -0.51
CA ALA A 170 1.75 -12.46 0.60
C ALA A 170 0.60 -11.51 0.28
N VAL A 171 -0.60 -11.84 0.75
CA VAL A 171 -1.83 -11.06 0.52
C VAL A 171 -2.26 -10.37 1.82
N MET A 172 -2.61 -9.08 1.71
CA MET A 172 -2.83 -8.13 2.81
C MET A 172 -1.56 -7.73 3.58
N TRP A 173 -1.64 -6.62 4.33
CA TRP A 173 -0.50 -6.07 5.07
C TRP A 173 0.10 -7.04 6.10
N ASP A 174 -0.74 -7.79 6.79
CA ASP A 174 -0.39 -8.75 7.85
C ASP A 174 -0.31 -10.21 7.37
N GLY A 175 -0.65 -10.45 6.09
CA GLY A 175 -0.66 -11.78 5.51
C GLY A 175 -1.91 -12.60 5.84
N ARG A 176 -3.00 -11.99 6.33
CA ARG A 176 -4.20 -12.73 6.78
C ARG A 176 -4.92 -13.54 5.71
N GLU A 177 -4.59 -13.29 4.45
CA GLU A 177 -5.13 -14.01 3.29
C GLU A 177 -4.10 -14.94 2.66
N THR A 178 -2.87 -14.98 3.19
CA THR A 178 -1.80 -15.87 2.74
C THR A 178 -1.95 -17.22 3.43
N VAL A 179 -2.21 -18.28 2.66
CA VAL A 179 -2.38 -19.63 3.21
C VAL A 179 -1.18 -20.50 2.85
N ASP A 180 -0.54 -21.09 3.87
CA ASP A 180 0.66 -21.91 3.69
C ASP A 180 0.44 -23.04 2.66
N GLY A 181 1.40 -23.18 1.75
CA GLY A 181 1.36 -24.17 0.67
C GLY A 181 0.33 -23.89 -0.43
N LYS A 182 -0.39 -22.76 -0.39
CA LYS A 182 -1.31 -22.34 -1.46
C LYS A 182 -0.63 -21.37 -2.42
N PRO A 183 -1.01 -21.39 -3.71
CA PRO A 183 -0.52 -20.40 -4.65
C PRO A 183 -1.20 -19.05 -4.39
N ILE A 184 -0.54 -17.94 -4.73
CA ILE A 184 -1.09 -16.58 -4.59
C ILE A 184 -2.44 -16.41 -5.30
N ALA A 185 -2.69 -17.11 -6.40
CA ALA A 185 -3.99 -17.10 -7.06
C ALA A 185 -5.13 -17.70 -6.21
N PHE A 186 -4.83 -18.62 -5.28
CA PHE A 186 -5.78 -19.08 -4.27
C PHE A 186 -6.02 -17.98 -3.22
N ASP A 187 -4.94 -17.42 -2.67
CA ASP A 187 -4.99 -16.37 -1.64
C ASP A 187 -5.77 -15.14 -2.11
N LEU A 188 -5.51 -14.67 -3.34
CA LEU A 188 -6.26 -13.56 -3.94
C LEU A 188 -7.75 -13.90 -4.13
N ARG A 189 -8.10 -15.15 -4.45
CA ARG A 189 -9.51 -15.57 -4.55
C ARG A 189 -10.18 -15.62 -3.18
N ASN A 190 -9.42 -15.97 -2.13
CA ASN A 190 -9.90 -15.90 -0.77
C ASN A 190 -10.12 -14.44 -0.37
N GLN A 191 -9.13 -13.58 -0.61
CA GLN A 191 -9.19 -12.16 -0.31
C GLN A 191 -10.32 -11.44 -1.06
N ALA A 192 -10.53 -11.72 -2.34
CA ALA A 192 -11.64 -11.14 -3.10
C ALA A 192 -12.99 -11.49 -2.48
N ASN A 193 -13.14 -12.71 -1.95
CA ASN A 193 -14.33 -13.09 -1.22
C ASN A 193 -14.43 -12.41 0.14
N THR A 194 -13.38 -12.47 0.98
CA THR A 194 -13.42 -11.90 2.34
C THR A 194 -13.60 -10.39 2.31
N ALA A 195 -12.98 -9.69 1.35
CA ALA A 195 -13.18 -8.27 1.11
C ALA A 195 -14.62 -7.97 0.68
N THR A 196 -15.21 -8.78 -0.19
CA THR A 196 -16.59 -8.55 -0.65
C THR A 196 -17.61 -8.89 0.44
N THR A 197 -17.42 -9.96 1.22
CA THR A 197 -18.32 -10.31 2.34
C THR A 197 -18.15 -9.34 3.50
N GLY A 198 -16.92 -8.90 3.77
CA GLY A 198 -16.58 -7.98 4.83
C GLY A 198 -16.98 -6.54 4.51
N HIS A 199 -16.42 -5.96 3.45
CA HIS A 199 -16.58 -4.52 3.15
C HIS A 199 -17.85 -4.18 2.39
N ALA A 200 -18.33 -5.06 1.49
CA ALA A 200 -19.56 -4.84 0.74
C ALA A 200 -20.80 -5.51 1.39
N GLN A 201 -20.62 -6.27 2.47
CA GLN A 201 -21.68 -6.97 3.20
C GLN A 201 -22.49 -7.89 2.27
N SER A 202 -21.78 -8.70 1.50
CA SER A 202 -22.34 -9.71 0.61
C SER A 202 -22.38 -11.09 1.27
N SER A 203 -23.18 -12.00 0.68
CA SER A 203 -23.00 -13.44 0.88
C SER A 203 -21.71 -13.92 0.18
N PRO A 204 -21.14 -15.07 0.57
CA PRO A 204 -19.95 -15.61 -0.08
C PRO A 204 -20.08 -15.67 -1.60
N LEU A 205 -19.08 -15.14 -2.31
CA LEU A 205 -19.08 -15.09 -3.77
C LEU A 205 -18.94 -16.50 -4.36
N PRO A 206 -19.69 -16.83 -5.44
CA PRO A 206 -19.41 -17.98 -6.29
C PRO A 206 -17.96 -18.00 -6.78
N MET A 207 -17.38 -19.19 -6.89
CA MET A 207 -15.99 -19.36 -7.33
C MET A 207 -15.72 -18.77 -8.73
N ALA A 208 -16.72 -18.75 -9.62
CA ALA A 208 -16.61 -18.13 -10.94
C ALA A 208 -16.36 -16.62 -10.85
N GLN A 209 -17.07 -15.91 -9.97
CA GLN A 209 -16.85 -14.47 -9.74
C GLN A 209 -15.47 -14.21 -9.11
N ARG A 210 -15.07 -14.99 -8.11
CA ARG A 210 -13.73 -14.89 -7.52
C ARG A 210 -12.63 -15.07 -8.56
N ARG A 211 -12.77 -16.06 -9.46
CA ARG A 211 -11.82 -16.28 -10.56
C ARG A 211 -11.80 -15.12 -11.55
N ALA A 212 -12.96 -14.57 -11.90
CA ALA A 212 -13.07 -13.43 -12.81
C ALA A 212 -12.37 -12.18 -12.25
N ILE A 213 -12.62 -11.86 -10.97
CA ILE A 213 -11.97 -10.76 -10.25
C ILE A 213 -10.45 -10.92 -10.27
N VAL A 214 -9.94 -12.07 -9.82
CA VAL A 214 -8.48 -12.29 -9.75
C VAL A 214 -7.83 -12.33 -11.14
N ALA A 215 -8.53 -12.88 -12.14
CA ALA A 215 -8.04 -12.87 -13.53
C ALA A 215 -7.98 -11.45 -14.12
N PHE A 216 -8.82 -10.53 -13.66
CA PHE A 216 -8.73 -9.12 -14.01
C PHE A 216 -7.55 -8.47 -13.28
N GLU A 217 -7.51 -8.52 -11.95
CA GLU A 217 -6.51 -7.81 -11.13
C GLU A 217 -5.06 -8.25 -11.42
N THR A 218 -4.84 -9.54 -11.66
CA THR A 218 -3.49 -10.10 -11.94
C THR A 218 -2.94 -9.73 -13.32
N ARG A 219 -3.77 -9.11 -14.17
CA ARG A 219 -3.38 -8.62 -15.50
C ARG A 219 -3.11 -7.12 -15.53
N LEU A 220 -3.36 -6.41 -14.43
CA LEU A 220 -3.13 -4.98 -14.29
C LEU A 220 -1.69 -4.69 -13.84
N PHE A 221 -1.04 -3.79 -14.55
CA PHE A 221 0.28 -3.28 -14.23
C PHE A 221 0.24 -1.76 -14.20
N THR A 222 0.58 -1.14 -13.08
CA THR A 222 0.52 0.33 -12.91
C THR A 222 1.88 0.88 -12.52
N ALA A 223 2.32 1.91 -13.22
CA ALA A 223 3.57 2.62 -12.96
C ALA A 223 3.44 4.10 -13.32
N GLN A 224 4.31 4.95 -12.77
CA GLN A 224 4.42 6.33 -13.23
C GLN A 224 4.91 6.35 -14.68
N VAL A 225 4.28 7.17 -15.52
CA VAL A 225 4.66 7.32 -16.94
C VAL A 225 5.20 8.70 -17.27
N GLU A 226 4.88 9.69 -16.45
CA GLU A 226 5.32 11.07 -16.61
C GLU A 226 5.64 11.67 -15.25
N ASP A 227 6.68 12.50 -15.21
CA ASP A 227 7.02 13.36 -14.08
C ASP A 227 7.01 14.81 -14.54
N PHE A 228 6.40 15.73 -13.78
CA PHE A 228 6.26 17.13 -14.22
C PHE A 228 7.60 17.84 -14.44
N GLN A 229 8.70 17.37 -13.82
CA GLN A 229 10.00 18.00 -13.95
C GLN A 229 10.94 17.21 -14.88
N ALA A 230 10.88 15.88 -14.87
CA ALA A 230 11.72 15.03 -15.72
C ALA A 230 11.12 14.75 -17.11
N GLY A 231 9.81 14.99 -17.28
CA GLY A 231 9.04 14.62 -18.47
C GLY A 231 8.71 13.13 -18.52
N ALA A 232 8.72 12.57 -19.74
CA ALA A 232 8.31 11.18 -19.97
C ALA A 232 9.32 10.16 -19.39
N LEU A 233 8.79 9.14 -18.69
CA LEU A 233 9.56 8.09 -18.00
C LEU A 233 9.63 6.77 -18.79
N THR A 234 8.97 6.74 -19.96
CA THR A 234 8.72 5.55 -20.77
C THR A 234 9.40 5.49 -22.14
N PRO A 235 9.93 6.58 -22.75
CA PRO A 235 10.61 6.48 -24.04
C PRO A 235 11.77 5.49 -24.00
N ALA A 236 11.89 4.67 -25.05
CA ALA A 236 13.01 3.75 -25.15
C ALA A 236 14.34 4.52 -25.07
N PRO A 237 15.34 4.04 -24.30
CA PRO A 237 15.44 2.72 -23.69
C PRO A 237 15.01 2.63 -22.21
N LEU A 238 14.25 3.61 -21.70
CA LEU A 238 13.74 3.59 -20.32
C LEU A 238 12.72 2.47 -20.08
N LYS A 239 12.62 2.03 -18.83
CA LYS A 239 11.71 0.94 -18.42
C LYS A 239 10.71 1.35 -17.33
N GLY A 240 10.51 2.65 -17.13
CA GLY A 240 9.65 3.20 -16.07
C GLY A 240 8.16 2.87 -16.23
N GLY A 241 7.68 2.61 -17.44
CA GLY A 241 6.25 2.39 -17.71
C GLY A 241 5.69 1.01 -17.34
N PRO A 242 4.36 0.86 -17.40
CA PRO A 242 3.66 -0.38 -17.05
C PRO A 242 3.86 -1.52 -18.08
N ILE A 243 4.15 -1.22 -19.35
CA ILE A 243 4.43 -2.24 -20.38
C ILE A 243 5.74 -3.00 -20.10
N PRO A 244 6.90 -2.34 -19.85
CA PRO A 244 8.09 -3.03 -19.36
C PRO A 244 7.83 -3.81 -18.06
N LEU A 245 7.03 -3.25 -17.15
CA LEU A 245 6.68 -3.89 -15.89
C LEU A 245 5.88 -5.20 -16.10
N SER A 246 4.92 -5.25 -17.03
CA SER A 246 4.15 -6.49 -17.30
C SER A 246 5.03 -7.66 -17.74
N LYS A 247 6.13 -7.35 -18.41
CA LYS A 247 7.16 -8.30 -18.89
C LYS A 247 8.21 -8.64 -17.83
N GLN A 248 8.23 -7.97 -16.67
CA GLN A 248 9.19 -8.23 -15.60
C GLN A 248 9.05 -9.68 -15.11
N ARG A 249 10.18 -10.39 -15.04
CA ARG A 249 10.26 -11.75 -14.52
C ARG A 249 10.07 -11.74 -13.00
N PHE A 250 9.32 -12.72 -12.51
CA PHE A 250 9.08 -12.89 -11.08
C PHE A 250 8.81 -14.36 -10.75
N TYR A 251 9.26 -14.76 -9.57
CA TYR A 251 8.89 -15.96 -8.84
C TYR A 251 9.24 -15.77 -7.36
N PRO A 252 8.57 -16.47 -6.44
CA PRO A 252 8.94 -16.44 -5.03
C PRO A 252 10.42 -16.81 -4.82
N GLY A 253 11.14 -15.95 -4.10
CA GLY A 253 12.58 -16.04 -3.81
C GLY A 253 13.50 -15.52 -4.91
N ILE A 254 12.98 -14.82 -5.95
CA ILE A 254 13.84 -14.14 -6.92
C ILE A 254 14.70 -13.07 -6.24
N ASN A 255 16.03 -13.13 -6.41
CA ASN A 255 16.94 -12.20 -5.74
C ASN A 255 16.74 -12.10 -4.21
N ALA A 256 16.37 -13.21 -3.53
CA ALA A 256 16.26 -13.21 -2.08
C ALA A 256 17.62 -12.94 -1.41
N PHE A 257 17.60 -12.44 -0.18
CA PHE A 257 18.83 -12.09 0.54
C PHE A 257 19.79 -13.28 0.72
N GLY A 258 19.25 -14.48 0.98
CA GLY A 258 20.01 -15.73 1.03
C GLY A 258 20.44 -16.30 -0.34
N GLY A 259 20.16 -15.60 -1.44
CA GLY A 259 20.38 -16.04 -2.81
C GLY A 259 19.08 -16.37 -3.54
N ASP A 260 19.12 -16.27 -4.87
CA ASP A 260 17.98 -16.54 -5.74
C ASP A 260 17.53 -18.01 -5.66
N SER A 261 16.24 -18.22 -5.35
CA SER A 261 15.68 -19.54 -5.05
C SER A 261 15.71 -20.55 -6.20
N ARG A 262 15.91 -20.12 -7.45
CA ARG A 262 15.92 -21.01 -8.63
C ARG A 262 17.30 -21.15 -9.24
N SER A 263 18.04 -20.05 -9.34
CA SER A 263 19.35 -20.03 -9.99
C SER A 263 20.52 -20.24 -9.02
N GLY A 264 20.30 -20.04 -7.71
CA GLY A 264 21.36 -20.03 -6.70
C GLY A 264 22.31 -18.83 -6.82
N ALA A 265 22.00 -17.85 -7.68
CA ALA A 265 22.77 -16.63 -7.78
C ALA A 265 22.75 -15.88 -6.44
N ALA A 266 23.88 -15.28 -6.06
CA ALA A 266 23.94 -14.44 -4.87
C ALA A 266 22.98 -13.24 -4.99
N PHE A 267 22.58 -12.70 -3.84
CA PHE A 267 21.81 -11.46 -3.76
C PHE A 267 22.52 -10.33 -4.52
N ASP A 268 21.79 -9.66 -5.41
CA ASP A 268 22.22 -8.46 -6.13
C ASP A 268 21.49 -7.23 -5.54
N PRO A 269 22.23 -6.29 -4.91
CA PRO A 269 21.64 -5.06 -4.40
C PRO A 269 21.18 -4.10 -5.52
N THR A 270 21.57 -4.33 -6.78
CA THR A 270 21.16 -3.56 -7.96
C THR A 270 19.75 -3.92 -8.42
N VAL A 271 18.77 -3.68 -7.55
CA VAL A 271 17.39 -4.11 -7.79
C VAL A 271 16.67 -3.27 -8.86
N PHE A 272 16.98 -1.98 -8.98
CA PHE A 272 16.40 -1.11 -10.01
C PHE A 272 17.40 -0.72 -11.09
N THR A 273 16.97 -0.84 -12.35
CA THR A 273 17.76 -0.50 -13.55
C THR A 273 16.96 0.31 -14.58
N LEU A 274 15.82 0.86 -14.15
CA LEU A 274 14.80 1.49 -15.01
C LEU A 274 15.32 2.70 -15.78
N PHE A 275 16.21 3.47 -15.14
CA PHE A 275 16.69 4.76 -15.61
C PHE A 275 18.20 4.76 -15.93
N ASN A 276 18.81 3.58 -16.14
CA ASN A 276 20.23 3.48 -16.48
C ASN A 276 20.62 4.28 -17.74
N ALA A 277 19.67 4.53 -18.64
CA ALA A 277 19.87 5.36 -19.82
C ALA A 277 20.26 6.82 -19.50
N TRP A 278 19.91 7.31 -18.30
CA TRP A 278 20.22 8.64 -17.83
C TRP A 278 21.53 8.71 -17.04
N ASN A 279 22.25 7.60 -16.84
CA ASN A 279 23.50 7.59 -16.07
C ASN A 279 24.54 8.57 -16.63
N LYS A 280 24.60 8.75 -17.96
CA LYS A 280 25.52 9.72 -18.57
C LYS A 280 25.22 11.17 -18.16
N LEU A 281 23.95 11.50 -17.90
CA LEU A 281 23.55 12.85 -17.48
C LEU A 281 24.11 13.19 -16.10
N ILE A 282 24.44 12.20 -15.26
CA ILE A 282 25.08 12.43 -13.96
C ILE A 282 26.38 13.23 -14.13
N ASP A 283 27.13 12.96 -15.19
CA ASP A 283 28.41 13.61 -15.48
C ASP A 283 28.26 14.79 -16.46
N THR A 284 27.42 14.65 -17.49
CA THR A 284 27.32 15.65 -18.56
C THR A 284 26.37 16.80 -18.25
N ASP A 285 25.36 16.59 -17.41
CA ASP A 285 24.41 17.61 -16.96
C ASP A 285 23.91 17.29 -15.53
N PRO A 286 24.77 17.46 -14.50
CA PRO A 286 24.48 17.05 -13.14
C PRO A 286 23.27 17.77 -12.51
N THR A 287 22.85 18.91 -13.09
CA THR A 287 21.71 19.71 -12.66
C THR A 287 20.38 19.25 -13.26
N ASP A 288 20.40 18.41 -14.30
CA ASP A 288 19.20 17.83 -14.90
C ASP A 288 18.45 16.94 -13.88
N ILE A 289 17.12 17.06 -13.83
CA ILE A 289 16.27 16.25 -12.96
C ILE A 289 16.36 14.76 -13.32
N ARG A 290 16.59 14.42 -14.59
CA ARG A 290 16.83 13.05 -15.04
C ARG A 290 18.14 12.48 -14.48
N ALA A 291 19.18 13.31 -14.38
CA ALA A 291 20.42 12.95 -13.70
C ALA A 291 20.17 12.69 -12.21
N ALA A 292 19.31 13.50 -11.57
CA ALA A 292 18.90 13.32 -10.19
C ALA A 292 18.12 12.03 -9.94
N ILE A 293 17.19 11.66 -10.84
CA ILE A 293 16.50 10.36 -10.80
C ILE A 293 17.50 9.20 -10.92
N ALA A 294 18.47 9.28 -11.84
CA ALA A 294 19.49 8.25 -12.00
C ALA A 294 20.38 8.11 -10.75
N ARG A 295 20.77 9.23 -10.12
CA ARG A 295 21.49 9.22 -8.83
C ARG A 295 20.63 8.62 -7.71
N GLY A 296 19.36 8.95 -7.63
CA GLY A 296 18.42 8.38 -6.66
C GLY A 296 18.28 6.86 -6.81
N GLN A 297 18.18 6.36 -8.04
CA GLN A 297 18.20 4.91 -8.32
C GLN A 297 19.50 4.27 -7.83
N LYS A 298 20.65 4.89 -8.10
CA LYS A 298 21.95 4.41 -7.63
C LYS A 298 22.01 4.40 -6.10
N LEU A 299 21.54 5.46 -5.44
CA LEU A 299 21.48 5.53 -3.98
C LEU A 299 20.60 4.43 -3.40
N PHE A 300 19.40 4.21 -3.95
CA PHE A 300 18.51 3.13 -3.50
C PHE A 300 19.19 1.76 -3.54
N ASN A 301 19.89 1.48 -4.65
CA ASN A 301 20.58 0.22 -4.84
C ASN A 301 21.81 0.06 -3.93
N THR A 302 22.55 1.16 -3.66
CA THR A 302 23.94 1.05 -3.16
C THR A 302 24.23 1.74 -1.84
N ARG A 303 23.38 2.65 -1.34
CA ARG A 303 23.59 3.32 -0.06
C ARG A 303 23.46 2.29 1.05
N THR A 304 24.57 2.03 1.74
CA THR A 304 24.62 1.11 2.86
C THR A 304 24.26 1.81 4.17
N PHE A 305 23.60 1.07 5.05
CA PHE A 305 23.27 1.48 6.42
C PHE A 305 23.17 0.26 7.32
N VAL A 306 23.22 0.48 8.63
CA VAL A 306 23.09 -0.59 9.64
C VAL A 306 21.61 -0.82 9.92
N ILE A 307 21.18 -2.07 9.73
CA ILE A 307 19.84 -2.56 10.03
C ILE A 307 19.92 -3.35 11.34
N SER A 308 19.29 -2.83 12.39
CA SER A 308 19.24 -3.46 13.71
C SER A 308 17.85 -3.32 14.32
N GLY A 309 17.46 -4.30 15.13
CA GLY A 309 16.19 -4.28 15.85
C GLY A 309 14.94 -4.30 14.96
N VAL A 310 15.03 -4.86 13.75
CA VAL A 310 13.88 -5.09 12.87
C VAL A 310 13.38 -6.51 13.10
N ALA A 311 12.29 -6.67 13.84
CA ALA A 311 11.66 -7.98 14.02
C ALA A 311 11.18 -8.50 12.65
N GLY A 312 11.37 -9.79 12.37
CA GLY A 312 11.15 -10.41 11.07
C GLY A 312 12.33 -10.32 10.10
N LEU A 313 13.42 -9.63 10.48
CA LEU A 313 14.68 -9.56 9.73
C LEU A 313 15.86 -9.92 10.62
N ASN A 314 16.11 -9.16 11.69
CA ASN A 314 17.27 -9.39 12.58
C ASN A 314 17.12 -10.64 13.45
N ASP A 315 15.89 -11.10 13.70
CA ASP A 315 15.58 -12.34 14.42
C ASP A 315 15.17 -13.48 13.47
N SER A 316 15.18 -13.25 12.15
CA SER A 316 14.76 -14.24 11.16
C SER A 316 15.93 -15.13 10.72
N PRO A 317 15.78 -16.46 10.74
CA PRO A 317 16.77 -17.40 10.20
C PRO A 317 17.07 -17.17 8.71
N ASP A 318 16.11 -16.65 7.94
CA ASP A 318 16.28 -16.37 6.50
C ASP A 318 17.35 -15.31 6.21
N PHE A 319 17.67 -14.49 7.22
CA PHE A 319 18.74 -13.48 7.17
C PHE A 319 19.94 -13.86 8.05
N GLY A 320 19.94 -15.06 8.65
CA GLY A 320 20.98 -15.53 9.57
C GLY A 320 20.84 -15.04 11.01
N SER A 321 19.67 -14.51 11.40
CA SER A 321 19.38 -13.91 12.71
C SER A 321 20.48 -12.96 13.24
N PRO A 322 20.93 -11.97 12.44
CA PRO A 322 22.04 -11.12 12.82
C PRO A 322 21.58 -10.03 13.79
N ALA A 323 22.36 -9.80 14.87
CA ALA A 323 22.13 -8.66 15.77
C ALA A 323 22.14 -7.32 15.00
N THR A 324 23.02 -7.20 14.01
CA THR A 324 23.10 -6.08 13.07
C THR A 324 23.40 -6.60 11.66
N LEU A 325 22.77 -6.01 10.66
CA LEU A 325 22.98 -6.32 9.25
C LEU A 325 23.36 -5.05 8.49
N VAL A 326 24.48 -5.03 7.78
CA VAL A 326 24.80 -3.94 6.85
C VAL A 326 24.12 -4.24 5.52
N GLY A 327 23.19 -3.39 5.11
CA GLY A 327 22.37 -3.59 3.91
C GLY A 327 22.04 -2.29 3.20
N THR A 328 21.20 -2.37 2.16
CA THR A 328 20.68 -1.22 1.40
C THR A 328 19.15 -1.24 1.41
N CYS A 329 18.50 -0.31 0.72
CA CYS A 329 17.04 -0.36 0.54
C CYS A 329 16.60 -1.69 -0.12
N SER A 330 17.45 -2.24 -0.98
CA SER A 330 17.25 -3.51 -1.69
C SER A 330 17.26 -4.72 -0.78
N THR A 331 17.78 -4.65 0.46
CA THR A 331 17.73 -5.77 1.40
C THR A 331 16.29 -6.23 1.65
N CYS A 332 15.36 -5.28 1.79
CA CYS A 332 13.93 -5.56 1.97
C CYS A 332 13.16 -5.43 0.64
N HIS A 333 13.51 -4.45 -0.19
CA HIS A 333 12.87 -4.22 -1.49
C HIS A 333 13.63 -4.94 -2.61
N ASN A 334 13.74 -6.27 -2.53
CA ASN A 334 14.64 -7.09 -3.35
C ASN A 334 14.06 -7.58 -4.69
N VAL A 335 12.76 -7.42 -4.98
CA VAL A 335 12.18 -7.86 -6.26
C VAL A 335 12.65 -6.95 -7.42
N PRO A 336 13.41 -7.48 -8.41
CA PRO A 336 13.99 -6.68 -9.48
C PRO A 336 12.98 -5.82 -10.23
N ASN A 337 13.27 -4.52 -10.32
CA ASN A 337 12.46 -3.48 -10.97
C ASN A 337 11.03 -3.32 -10.41
N VAL A 338 10.70 -3.92 -9.26
CA VAL A 338 9.38 -3.78 -8.61
C VAL A 338 9.51 -3.19 -7.21
N GLY A 339 10.57 -3.58 -6.48
CA GLY A 339 10.81 -3.15 -5.11
C GLY A 339 9.81 -3.68 -4.11
N GLY A 340 9.34 -4.93 -4.25
CA GLY A 340 8.68 -5.67 -3.16
C GLY A 340 9.70 -6.59 -2.47
N ASP A 341 9.23 -7.40 -1.51
CA ASP A 341 10.00 -8.55 -1.01
C ASP A 341 9.66 -9.82 -1.79
N SER A 342 10.69 -10.56 -2.18
CA SER A 342 10.59 -11.80 -2.95
C SER A 342 10.29 -13.02 -2.08
N GLY A 343 10.49 -12.93 -0.76
CA GLY A 343 10.11 -13.93 0.21
C GLY A 343 8.70 -13.70 0.79
N VAL A 344 8.35 -14.52 1.78
CA VAL A 344 7.13 -14.35 2.58
C VAL A 344 7.52 -13.78 3.94
N HIS A 345 8.20 -12.62 3.94
CA HIS A 345 8.63 -11.98 5.16
C HIS A 345 7.64 -10.90 5.63
N TYR A 346 7.52 -10.77 6.95
CA TYR A 346 6.79 -9.69 7.60
C TYR A 346 7.74 -9.03 8.59
N MET A 347 7.92 -7.73 8.47
CA MET A 347 8.94 -7.00 9.21
C MET A 347 8.31 -5.88 10.02
N ASP A 348 8.89 -5.60 11.18
CA ASP A 348 8.57 -4.44 11.99
C ASP A 348 9.69 -3.41 11.90
N THR A 349 9.45 -2.34 11.14
CA THR A 349 10.38 -1.20 11.06
C THR A 349 10.08 -0.12 12.10
N GLY A 350 9.06 -0.31 12.95
CA GLY A 350 8.61 0.64 13.97
C GLY A 350 7.50 1.59 13.53
N VAL A 351 6.90 1.38 12.35
CA VAL A 351 5.82 2.27 11.82
C VAL A 351 4.61 2.30 12.75
N ALA A 352 4.29 1.18 13.40
CA ALA A 352 3.17 1.05 14.32
C ALA A 352 3.56 1.32 15.79
N ASP A 353 4.79 1.74 16.06
CA ASP A 353 5.27 1.97 17.43
C ASP A 353 4.56 3.16 18.08
N ALA A 354 4.43 3.11 19.40
CA ALA A 354 3.88 4.20 20.20
C ALA A 354 4.56 5.56 19.92
N ALA A 355 5.88 5.56 19.68
CA ALA A 355 6.64 6.77 19.38
C ALA A 355 6.24 7.45 18.06
N ASN A 356 5.67 6.68 17.13
CA ASN A 356 5.28 7.13 15.79
C ASN A 356 3.76 7.33 15.66
N ARG A 357 3.00 7.08 16.73
CA ARG A 357 1.55 7.24 16.75
C ARG A 357 1.16 8.71 16.57
N SER A 358 0.23 8.97 15.64
CA SER A 358 -0.54 10.21 15.62
C SER A 358 -1.73 10.16 16.60
N GLY A 359 -2.15 11.33 17.09
CA GLY A 359 -3.19 11.44 18.13
C GLY A 359 -4.55 10.82 17.76
N ASP A 360 -4.82 10.62 16.47
CA ASP A 360 -6.06 10.10 15.91
C ASP A 360 -6.11 8.56 15.74
N LEU A 361 -5.00 7.83 15.89
CA LEU A 361 -5.04 6.36 15.87
C LEU A 361 -5.13 5.81 17.29
N PRO A 362 -5.80 4.68 17.58
CA PRO A 362 -5.71 4.04 18.90
C PRO A 362 -4.30 3.53 19.23
N LEU A 363 -4.01 3.33 20.52
CA LEU A 363 -2.78 2.73 21.03
C LEU A 363 -3.16 1.59 21.96
N TYR A 364 -2.71 0.39 21.60
CA TYR A 364 -2.92 -0.83 22.35
C TYR A 364 -1.69 -1.13 23.16
N THR A 365 -1.84 -1.18 24.48
CA THR A 365 -0.81 -1.74 25.36
C THR A 365 -1.12 -3.22 25.53
N LEU A 366 -0.32 -4.06 24.88
CA LEU A 366 -0.39 -5.50 24.99
C LEU A 366 0.50 -5.96 26.15
N ARG A 367 0.12 -7.05 26.81
CA ARG A 367 0.93 -7.73 27.82
C ARG A 367 1.11 -9.20 27.44
N ASN A 368 2.35 -9.66 27.41
CA ASN A 368 2.69 -11.07 27.28
C ASN A 368 2.18 -11.84 28.51
N LYS A 369 1.40 -12.90 28.29
CA LYS A 369 0.76 -13.69 29.36
C LYS A 369 1.75 -14.50 30.19
N THR A 370 2.90 -14.84 29.62
CA THR A 370 3.92 -15.67 30.28
C THR A 370 4.96 -14.80 30.97
N THR A 371 5.53 -13.82 30.27
CA THR A 371 6.66 -13.02 30.77
C THR A 371 6.22 -11.75 31.50
N GLY A 372 4.98 -11.31 31.32
CA GLY A 372 4.47 -10.04 31.84
C GLY A 372 4.99 -8.80 31.10
N ALA A 373 5.86 -8.97 30.08
CA ALA A 373 6.38 -7.88 29.27
C ALA A 373 5.23 -7.11 28.59
N THR A 374 5.38 -5.79 28.45
CA THR A 374 4.38 -4.93 27.82
C THR A 374 4.94 -4.25 26.58
N LEU A 375 4.11 -4.09 25.56
CA LEU A 375 4.43 -3.39 24.31
C LEU A 375 3.23 -2.55 23.88
N ALA A 376 3.48 -1.29 23.50
CA ALA A 376 2.45 -0.38 23.02
C ALA A 376 2.57 -0.17 21.51
N THR A 377 1.49 -0.42 20.77
CA THR A 377 1.45 -0.33 19.30
C THR A 377 0.09 0.16 18.80
N THR A 378 0.06 0.85 17.66
CA THR A 378 -1.20 1.21 16.99
C THR A 378 -1.84 0.05 16.25
N ASP A 379 -1.04 -0.98 15.91
CA ASP A 379 -1.51 -2.15 15.15
C ASP A 379 -0.56 -3.34 15.37
N PRO A 380 -1.01 -4.41 16.06
CA PRO A 380 -0.15 -5.58 16.31
C PRO A 380 0.19 -6.37 15.04
N GLY A 381 -0.41 -6.06 13.88
CA GLY A 381 -0.04 -6.65 12.61
C GLY A 381 -0.28 -8.15 12.57
N ARG A 382 0.74 -8.89 12.14
CA ARG A 382 0.70 -10.35 11.99
C ARG A 382 0.35 -11.11 13.29
N ALA A 383 0.68 -10.56 14.46
CA ALA A 383 0.36 -11.19 15.74
C ALA A 383 -1.15 -11.41 15.96
N MET A 384 -2.01 -10.60 15.34
CA MET A 384 -3.48 -10.80 15.40
C MET A 384 -3.95 -12.06 14.66
N LEU A 385 -3.06 -12.73 13.92
CA LEU A 385 -3.34 -13.96 13.20
C LEU A 385 -2.66 -15.14 13.87
N THR A 386 -1.36 -15.00 14.16
CA THR A 386 -0.54 -16.11 14.69
C THR A 386 -0.75 -16.29 16.18
N GLY A 387 -1.08 -15.21 16.90
CA GLY A 387 -1.14 -15.18 18.35
C GLY A 387 0.22 -15.06 19.02
N LEU A 388 1.32 -15.04 18.26
CA LEU A 388 2.67 -15.01 18.82
C LEU A 388 3.09 -13.59 19.22
N TRP A 389 3.69 -13.44 20.40
CA TRP A 389 4.23 -12.16 20.87
C TRP A 389 5.34 -11.63 19.94
N ALA A 390 6.15 -12.54 19.39
CA ALA A 390 7.24 -12.21 18.49
C ALA A 390 6.77 -11.61 17.14
N ASP A 391 5.50 -11.77 16.78
CA ASP A 391 4.95 -11.26 15.51
C ASP A 391 4.29 -9.88 15.62
N ILE A 392 4.36 -9.25 16.79
CA ILE A 392 3.76 -7.92 17.01
C ILE A 392 4.46 -6.90 16.11
N GLY A 393 3.67 -6.06 15.44
CA GLY A 393 4.15 -4.95 14.60
C GLY A 393 4.63 -5.38 13.21
N ARG A 394 4.62 -6.68 12.88
CA ARG A 394 5.15 -7.18 11.61
C ARG A 394 4.15 -7.03 10.46
N PHE A 395 4.63 -6.46 9.35
CA PHE A 395 3.87 -6.28 8.10
C PHE A 395 4.71 -6.63 6.87
N LYS A 396 4.07 -7.01 5.77
CA LYS A 396 4.77 -7.29 4.51
C LYS A 396 5.36 -6.03 3.89
N VAL A 397 6.43 -6.21 3.13
CA VAL A 397 7.05 -5.14 2.32
C VAL A 397 6.21 -4.93 1.04
N PRO A 398 5.65 -3.72 0.79
CA PRO A 398 4.89 -3.45 -0.43
C PRO A 398 5.81 -3.17 -1.62
N GLY A 399 5.34 -3.47 -2.84
CA GLY A 399 5.99 -3.04 -4.08
C GLY A 399 5.92 -1.52 -4.27
N LEU A 400 6.90 -0.96 -4.99
CA LEU A 400 7.10 0.48 -5.11
C LEU A 400 6.63 1.07 -6.46
N ARG A 401 6.12 0.27 -7.39
CA ARG A 401 5.66 0.76 -8.71
C ARG A 401 4.29 1.45 -8.61
N GLY A 402 4.16 2.64 -9.19
CA GLY A 402 2.97 3.50 -9.13
C GLY A 402 2.82 4.26 -7.80
N LEU A 403 3.91 4.50 -7.09
CA LEU A 403 3.91 5.02 -5.72
C LEU A 403 3.32 6.45 -5.63
N ALA A 404 3.65 7.32 -6.58
CA ALA A 404 3.26 8.74 -6.56
C ALA A 404 1.73 8.97 -6.55
N ALA A 405 0.94 8.02 -7.05
CA ALA A 405 -0.52 8.11 -7.06
C ALA A 405 -1.19 7.71 -5.74
N ARG A 406 -0.42 7.30 -4.72
CA ARG A 406 -0.97 6.56 -3.56
C ARG A 406 -0.78 7.22 -2.20
N ALA A 407 -0.24 8.44 -2.14
CA ALA A 407 -0.11 9.17 -0.88
C ALA A 407 -1.43 9.22 -0.07
N PRO A 408 -1.40 9.18 1.27
CA PRO A 408 -0.23 9.01 2.14
C PRO A 408 0.32 7.58 2.17
N TYR A 409 1.54 7.42 2.70
CA TYR A 409 2.30 6.17 2.69
C TYR A 409 2.25 5.44 4.04
N PHE A 410 2.78 4.21 4.04
CA PHE A 410 2.66 3.20 5.09
C PHE A 410 1.25 2.61 5.26
N HIS A 411 1.16 1.50 6.00
CA HIS A 411 -0.12 0.83 6.24
C HIS A 411 -1.11 1.72 7.01
N ASN A 412 -0.62 2.61 7.87
CA ASN A 412 -1.41 3.52 8.71
C ASN A 412 -1.53 4.95 8.14
N GLY A 413 -1.02 5.20 6.92
CA GLY A 413 -1.13 6.51 6.26
C GLY A 413 -0.46 7.66 7.01
N MET A 414 0.54 7.41 7.87
CA MET A 414 1.17 8.45 8.69
C MET A 414 2.04 9.43 7.89
N ALA A 415 2.54 9.04 6.71
CA ALA A 415 3.45 9.84 5.91
C ALA A 415 2.73 10.51 4.73
N PRO A 416 2.44 11.83 4.77
CA PRO A 416 1.69 12.50 3.70
C PRO A 416 2.46 12.65 2.38
N ALA A 417 3.81 12.66 2.42
CA ALA A 417 4.65 12.76 1.25
C ALA A 417 5.85 11.80 1.33
N LEU A 418 6.53 11.58 0.19
CA LEU A 418 7.73 10.71 0.12
C LEU A 418 8.88 11.25 0.97
N GLY A 419 8.97 12.59 1.13
CA GLY A 419 9.91 13.19 2.07
C GLY A 419 9.73 12.66 3.48
N ASN A 420 8.49 12.53 3.97
CA ASN A 420 8.21 11.99 5.30
C ASN A 420 8.55 10.51 5.43
N VAL A 421 8.50 9.74 4.33
CA VAL A 421 8.96 8.35 4.31
C VAL A 421 10.47 8.28 4.50
N LEU A 422 11.22 9.15 3.81
CA LEU A 422 12.67 9.21 3.98
C LEU A 422 13.06 9.74 5.37
N ASP A 423 12.35 10.74 5.90
CA ASP A 423 12.61 11.25 7.24
C ASP A 423 12.39 10.16 8.31
N PHE A 424 11.36 9.32 8.15
CA PHE A 424 11.14 8.16 9.01
C PHE A 424 12.31 7.17 8.95
N TYR A 425 12.74 6.77 7.74
CA TYR A 425 13.82 5.79 7.61
C TYR A 425 15.20 6.34 7.98
N ASP A 426 15.46 7.63 7.75
CA ASP A 426 16.68 8.31 8.23
C ASP A 426 16.71 8.37 9.75
N GLY A 427 15.59 8.69 10.40
CA GLY A 427 15.47 8.62 11.85
C GLY A 427 15.63 7.19 12.41
N ARG A 428 15.08 6.19 11.71
CA ARG A 428 15.08 4.78 12.15
C ARG A 428 16.42 4.06 11.94
N PHE A 429 17.13 4.37 10.87
CA PHE A 429 18.33 3.64 10.44
C PHE A 429 19.57 4.52 10.31
N HIS A 430 19.47 5.82 10.60
CA HIS A 430 20.56 6.79 10.45
C HIS A 430 21.19 6.73 9.06
N LEU A 431 20.35 6.83 8.03
CA LEU A 431 20.77 6.71 6.63
C LEU A 431 21.85 7.74 6.29
N GLY A 432 21.85 8.90 6.94
CA GLY A 432 22.87 9.94 6.81
C GLY A 432 22.84 10.60 5.44
N LEU A 433 21.64 10.78 4.89
CA LEU A 433 21.41 11.39 3.58
C LEU A 433 21.62 12.90 3.67
N ASP A 434 22.44 13.46 2.79
CA ASP A 434 22.46 14.91 2.62
C ASP A 434 21.20 15.43 1.89
N ASN A 435 21.03 16.75 1.83
CA ASN A 435 19.84 17.36 1.19
C ASN A 435 19.69 16.97 -0.29
N ARG A 436 20.80 16.77 -1.01
CA ARG A 436 20.80 16.38 -2.42
C ARG A 436 20.46 14.90 -2.57
N GLU A 437 21.09 14.02 -1.78
CA GLU A 437 20.79 12.59 -1.77
C GLU A 437 19.34 12.32 -1.41
N ARG A 438 18.81 13.04 -0.40
CA ARG A 438 17.39 12.99 -0.02
C ARG A 438 16.49 13.41 -1.19
N LEU A 439 16.81 14.50 -1.87
CA LEU A 439 16.05 14.94 -3.04
C LEU A 439 16.13 13.91 -4.18
N ASP A 440 17.33 13.45 -4.54
CA ASP A 440 17.55 12.46 -5.58
C ASP A 440 16.73 11.18 -5.32
N LEU A 441 16.68 10.68 -4.07
CA LEU A 441 15.83 9.55 -3.68
C LEU A 441 14.33 9.85 -3.81
N ILE A 442 13.86 11.04 -3.42
CA ILE A 442 12.45 11.44 -3.63
C ILE A 442 12.10 11.45 -5.13
N LEU A 443 12.98 12.03 -5.95
CA LEU A 443 12.83 12.11 -7.40
C LEU A 443 12.79 10.72 -8.05
N PHE A 444 13.62 9.80 -7.57
CA PHE A 444 13.57 8.41 -8.00
C PHE A 444 12.27 7.72 -7.58
N LEU A 445 11.89 7.77 -6.29
CA LEU A 445 10.70 7.09 -5.77
C LEU A 445 9.39 7.59 -6.42
N ARG A 446 9.28 8.89 -6.75
CA ARG A 446 8.11 9.44 -7.46
C ARG A 446 8.04 9.01 -8.93
N SER A 447 9.14 8.53 -9.50
CA SER A 447 9.23 8.09 -10.90
C SER A 447 8.90 6.59 -11.10
N LEU A 448 8.58 5.85 -10.04
CA LEU A 448 8.36 4.39 -10.06
C LEU A 448 6.95 3.96 -10.49
#